data_AF-A0A3S1HSF2-F1
#
_entry.id   AF-A0A3S1HSF2-F1
#
_cell.length_a   1.000
_cell.length_b   1.000
_cell.length_c   1.000
_cell.angle_alpha   90.00
_cell.angle_beta   90.00
_cell.angle_gamma   90.00
#
_symmetry.space_group_name_H-M   'P 1'
#
loop_
_entity.id
_entity.type
_entity.pdbx_description
1 polymer ?
#
loop_
_entity_poly.entity_id
_entity_poly.type
_entity_poly.pdbx_seq_one_letter_code
_entity_poly.pdbx_strand_id
1 'polypeptide(L)'
;MSILATIKDHSGRIYRGIQALLAMSIAATGLAVFALTESASRAGALAVSVTSSLMALLVLMYMRASVVQRLQSAADAEAEKHRFLTVDAMTGATARRYFIEALGDWLGGLRNRRQASLLLIDLDHFKQLNDTFGHQFGDLALAHLVAEAQRIFEDGVIGRLGGDEFGVMVPHG
;
A
#
# COMPACT_ATOMS: atom_id res chain seq x y z
N MET A 1 -2.12 14.82 10.79
CA MET A 1 -0.72 15.05 10.36
C MET A 1 -0.43 14.12 9.19
N SER A 2 -0.01 14.63 8.03
CA SER A 2 0.13 13.84 6.80
C SER A 2 1.34 12.89 6.86
N ILE A 3 1.18 11.64 6.43
CA ILE A 3 2.23 10.62 6.30
C ILE A 3 3.42 11.15 5.47
N LEU A 4 3.13 11.97 4.45
CA LEU A 4 4.14 12.64 3.63
C LEU A 4 5.01 13.63 4.42
N ALA A 5 4.45 14.30 5.44
CA ALA A 5 5.20 15.22 6.29
C ALA A 5 6.16 14.46 7.23
N THR A 6 5.70 13.35 7.79
CA THR A 6 6.52 12.48 8.66
C THR A 6 7.68 11.82 7.89
N ILE A 7 7.42 11.38 6.65
CA ILE A 7 8.46 10.79 5.77
C ILE A 7 9.49 11.84 5.34
N LYS A 8 9.05 13.05 4.98
CA LYS A 8 9.95 14.14 4.57
C LYS A 8 10.89 14.57 5.70
N ASP A 9 10.39 14.63 6.92
CA ASP A 9 11.17 15.07 8.08
C ASP A 9 12.16 14.01 8.57
N HIS A 10 11.75 12.73 8.59
CA HIS A 10 12.66 11.62 8.92
C HIS A 10 13.70 11.33 7.83
N SER A 11 13.34 11.45 6.55
CA SER A 11 14.26 11.25 5.43
C SER A 11 15.37 12.31 5.43
N GLY A 12 15.03 13.56 5.76
CA GLY A 12 16.00 14.65 5.84
C GLY A 12 17.08 14.44 6.91
N ARG A 13 16.70 13.94 8.09
CA ARG A 13 17.67 13.62 9.17
C ARG A 13 18.61 12.47 8.79
N ILE A 14 18.06 11.42 8.18
CA ILE A 14 18.83 10.27 7.72
C ILE A 14 19.82 10.67 6.63
N TYR A 15 19.36 11.44 5.64
CA TYR A 15 20.21 11.92 4.55
C TYR A 15 21.36 12.80 5.04
N ARG A 16 21.10 13.70 6.00
CA ARG A 16 22.15 14.51 6.65
C ARG A 16 23.15 13.66 7.42
N GLY A 17 22.70 12.59 8.09
CA GLY A 17 23.58 11.64 8.77
C GLY A 17 24.52 10.90 7.81
N ILE A 18 24.00 10.44 6.67
CA ILE A 18 24.79 9.79 5.62
C ILE A 18 25.82 10.74 5.02
N GLN A 19 25.41 11.98 4.69
CA GLN A 19 26.30 13.02 4.17
C GLN A 19 27.43 13.34 5.16
N ALA A 20 27.11 13.47 6.46
CA ALA A 20 28.11 13.71 7.51
C ALA A 20 29.10 12.55 7.65
N LEU A 21 28.63 11.30 7.57
CA LEU A 21 29.49 10.11 7.65
C LEU A 21 30.41 9.98 6.43
N LEU A 22 29.90 10.19 5.22
CA LEU A 22 30.71 10.22 4.01
C LEU A 22 31.76 11.33 4.08
N ALA A 23 31.39 12.53 4.54
CA ALA A 23 32.31 13.64 4.72
C ALA A 23 33.40 13.32 5.76
N MET A 24 33.04 12.69 6.89
CA MET A 24 34.01 12.25 7.90
C MET A 24 34.94 11.16 7.36
N SER A 25 34.43 10.21 6.57
CA SER A 25 35.25 9.17 5.94
C SER A 25 36.23 9.76 4.93
N ILE A 26 35.78 10.68 4.08
CA ILE A 26 36.62 11.38 3.10
C ILE A 26 37.68 12.22 3.81
N ALA A 27 37.29 12.94 4.87
CA ALA A 27 38.20 13.75 5.67
C ALA A 27 39.25 12.89 6.39
N ALA A 28 38.86 11.75 6.96
CA ALA A 28 39.77 10.81 7.61
C ALA A 28 40.77 10.21 6.62
N THR A 29 40.31 9.82 5.43
CA THR A 29 41.20 9.34 4.35
C THR A 29 42.14 10.46 3.87
N GLY A 30 41.64 11.69 3.71
CA GLY A 30 42.46 12.85 3.36
C GLY A 30 43.54 13.15 4.41
N LEU A 31 43.18 13.10 5.70
CA LEU A 31 44.13 13.29 6.81
C LEU A 31 45.16 12.16 6.86
N ALA A 32 44.75 10.91 6.62
CA ALA A 32 45.66 9.78 6.54
C ALA A 32 46.66 9.91 5.39
N VAL A 33 46.21 10.37 4.21
CA VAL A 33 47.07 10.65 3.05
C VAL A 33 48.02 11.82 3.33
N PHE A 34 47.56 12.88 3.99
CA PHE A 34 48.39 14.00 4.41
C PHE A 34 49.44 13.56 5.46
N ALA A 35 49.07 12.71 6.43
CA ALA A 35 49.99 12.17 7.43
C ALA A 35 51.07 11.25 6.83
N LEU A 36 50.83 10.61 5.67
CA LEU A 36 51.86 9.90 4.93
C LEU A 36 52.94 10.84 4.36
N THR A 37 52.63 12.13 4.20
CA THR A 37 53.61 13.17 3.80
C THR A 37 54.34 13.77 5.00
N GLU A 38 53.74 13.76 6.20
CA GLU A 38 54.35 14.24 7.45
C GLU A 38 54.64 13.09 8.44
N SER A 39 55.75 12.36 8.23
CA SER A 39 56.44 11.50 9.23
C SER A 39 55.65 10.43 9.99
N ALA A 40 54.36 10.21 9.74
CA ALA A 40 53.55 9.20 10.42
C ALA A 40 53.85 7.80 9.87
N SER A 41 53.67 6.76 10.71
CA SER A 41 53.87 5.38 10.25
C SER A 41 52.84 5.01 9.19
N ARG A 42 53.29 4.45 8.05
CA ARG A 42 52.43 4.00 6.94
C ARG A 42 51.34 3.02 7.40
N ALA A 43 51.63 2.24 8.44
CA ALA A 43 50.68 1.32 9.06
C ALA A 43 49.48 2.04 9.70
N GLY A 44 49.70 3.18 10.37
CA GLY A 44 48.62 3.96 11.00
C GLY A 44 47.65 4.55 9.97
N ALA A 45 48.17 5.11 8.88
CA ALA A 45 47.35 5.68 7.81
C ALA A 45 46.46 4.62 7.12
N LEU A 46 47.01 3.43 6.86
CA LEU A 46 46.26 2.30 6.30
C LEU A 46 45.17 1.82 7.27
N ALA A 47 45.48 1.70 8.56
CA ALA A 47 44.50 1.29 9.57
C ALA A 47 43.31 2.26 9.65
N VAL A 48 43.55 3.58 9.60
CA VAL A 48 42.48 4.59 9.60
C VAL A 48 41.61 4.48 8.34
N SER A 49 42.21 4.31 7.15
CA SER A 49 41.46 4.19 5.90
C SER A 49 40.60 2.91 5.84
N VAL A 50 41.14 1.77 6.30
CA VAL A 50 40.40 0.50 6.33
C VAL A 50 39.25 0.57 7.32
N THR A 51 39.49 1.10 8.53
CA THR A 51 38.45 1.21 9.56
C THR A 51 37.34 2.19 9.17
N SER A 52 37.66 3.34 8.55
CA SER A 52 36.65 4.28 8.05
C SER A 52 35.82 3.68 6.92
N SER A 53 36.46 2.97 5.98
CA SER A 53 35.78 2.28 4.88
C SER A 53 34.85 1.17 5.37
N LEU A 54 35.31 0.37 6.35
CA LEU A 54 34.49 -0.69 6.96
C LEU A 54 33.29 -0.09 7.71
N MET A 55 33.51 0.98 8.48
CA MET A 55 32.42 1.68 9.18
C MET A 55 31.40 2.24 8.19
N ALA A 56 31.84 2.85 7.09
CA ALA A 56 30.96 3.34 6.04
C ALA A 56 30.14 2.21 5.41
N LEU A 57 30.75 1.06 5.14
CA LEU A 57 30.07 -0.11 4.58
C LEU A 57 28.97 -0.64 5.54
N LEU A 58 29.30 -0.79 6.82
CA LEU A 58 28.36 -1.27 7.84
C LEU A 58 27.15 -0.33 7.97
N VAL A 59 27.37 0.98 7.96
CA VAL A 59 26.27 1.95 7.99
C VAL A 59 25.41 1.85 6.72
N LEU A 60 26.02 1.72 5.54
CA LEU A 60 25.27 1.56 4.29
C LEU A 60 24.42 0.27 4.30
N MET A 61 24.95 -0.83 4.82
CA MET A 61 24.22 -2.10 4.96
C MET A 61 23.04 -1.96 5.92
N TYR A 62 23.26 -1.36 7.10
CA TYR A 62 22.21 -1.08 8.08
C TYR A 62 21.11 -0.17 7.51
N MET A 63 21.51 0.86 6.77
CA MET A 63 20.59 1.79 6.10
C MET A 63 19.76 1.09 5.04
N ARG A 64 20.37 0.26 4.18
CA ARG A 64 19.63 -0.53 3.18
C ARG A 64 18.57 -1.40 3.86
N ALA A 65 18.95 -2.15 4.89
CA ALA A 65 18.01 -3.00 5.62
C ALA A 65 16.86 -2.19 6.22
N SER A 66 17.18 -1.06 6.86
CA SER A 66 16.19 -0.17 7.47
C SER A 66 15.22 0.44 6.45
N VAL A 67 15.72 0.83 5.27
CA VAL A 67 14.88 1.38 4.19
C VAL A 67 13.97 0.30 3.62
N VAL A 68 14.50 -0.90 3.34
CA VAL A 68 13.70 -2.02 2.81
C VAL A 68 12.56 -2.37 3.78
N GLN A 69 12.85 -2.47 5.08
CA GLN A 69 11.83 -2.78 6.08
C GLN A 69 10.74 -1.70 6.15
N ARG A 70 11.10 -0.42 6.06
CA ARG A 70 10.14 0.69 6.03
C ARG A 70 9.27 0.67 4.77
N LEU A 71 9.86 0.35 3.62
CA LEU A 71 9.12 0.23 2.37
C LEU A 71 8.12 -0.92 2.42
N GLN A 72 8.52 -2.07 2.96
CA GLN A 72 7.60 -3.21 3.19
C GLN A 72 6.46 -2.83 4.12
N SER A 73 6.77 -2.24 5.28
CA SER A 73 5.74 -1.83 6.25
C SER A 73 4.78 -0.79 5.67
N ALA A 74 5.28 0.12 4.83
CA ALA A 74 4.45 1.11 4.14
C ALA A 74 3.55 0.44 3.08
N ALA A 75 4.08 -0.51 2.31
CA ALA A 75 3.31 -1.27 1.33
C ALA A 75 2.22 -2.11 1.99
N ASP A 76 2.50 -2.75 3.13
CA ASP A 76 1.51 -3.51 3.89
C ASP A 76 0.39 -2.63 4.43
N ALA A 77 0.75 -1.46 4.99
CA ALA A 77 -0.23 -0.48 5.46
C ALA A 77 -1.08 0.11 4.31
N GLU A 78 -0.48 0.30 3.14
CA GLU A 78 -1.18 0.74 1.93
C GLU A 78 -2.13 -0.35 1.43
N ALA A 79 -1.69 -1.61 1.39
CA ALA A 79 -2.53 -2.76 1.01
C ALA A 79 -3.71 -2.95 1.97
N GLU A 80 -3.49 -2.80 3.27
CA GLU A 80 -4.54 -2.87 4.28
C GLU A 80 -5.54 -1.72 4.14
N LYS A 81 -5.05 -0.49 3.92
CA LYS A 81 -5.92 0.65 3.61
C LYS A 81 -6.72 0.40 2.32
N HIS A 82 -6.10 -0.17 1.29
CA HIS A 82 -6.80 -0.53 0.06
C HIS A 82 -7.89 -1.58 0.31
N ARG A 83 -7.64 -2.59 1.13
CA ARG A 83 -8.63 -3.61 1.49
C ARG A 83 -9.90 -3.01 2.10
N PHE A 84 -9.76 -2.03 3.01
CA PHE A 84 -10.90 -1.31 3.59
C PHE A 84 -11.65 -0.42 2.59
N LEU A 85 -10.99 0.00 1.51
CA LEU A 85 -11.62 0.79 0.46
C LEU A 85 -12.28 -0.09 -0.61
N THR A 86 -11.82 -1.34 -0.78
CA THR A 86 -12.34 -2.29 -1.78
C THR A 86 -13.66 -2.92 -1.41
N VAL A 87 -14.00 -2.98 -0.12
CA VAL A 87 -15.19 -3.68 0.38
C VAL A 87 -16.05 -2.70 1.16
N ASP A 88 -17.36 -2.77 0.96
CA ASP A 88 -18.36 -2.07 1.74
C ASP A 88 -18.46 -2.70 3.14
N ALA A 89 -18.12 -1.92 4.16
CA ALA A 89 -18.01 -2.43 5.54
C ALA A 89 -19.34 -2.91 6.14
N MET A 90 -20.47 -2.43 5.62
CA MET A 90 -21.80 -2.82 6.10
C MET A 90 -22.25 -4.16 5.53
N THR A 91 -22.03 -4.38 4.23
CA THR A 91 -22.63 -5.51 3.51
C THR A 91 -21.63 -6.57 3.07
N GLY A 92 -20.34 -6.25 3.03
CA GLY A 92 -19.29 -7.13 2.49
C GLY A 92 -19.23 -7.16 0.95
N ALA A 93 -20.07 -6.40 0.25
CA ALA A 93 -19.99 -6.26 -1.20
C ALA A 93 -18.77 -5.44 -1.63
N THR A 94 -18.37 -5.57 -2.90
CA THR A 94 -17.32 -4.72 -3.48
C THR A 94 -17.77 -3.26 -3.47
N ALA A 95 -16.94 -2.35 -2.99
CA ALA A 95 -17.26 -0.93 -2.99
C ALA A 95 -17.44 -0.40 -4.43
N ARG A 96 -18.40 0.51 -4.63
CA ARG A 96 -18.81 1.06 -5.94
C ARG A 96 -17.65 1.29 -6.90
N ARG A 97 -16.63 2.03 -6.46
CA ARG A 97 -15.47 2.39 -7.28
C ARG A 97 -14.79 1.16 -7.86
N TYR A 98 -14.50 0.17 -7.02
CA TYR A 98 -13.78 -1.03 -7.40
C TYR A 98 -14.62 -1.98 -8.25
N PHE A 99 -15.94 -2.01 -8.03
CA PHE A 99 -16.84 -2.75 -8.90
C PHE A 99 -16.85 -2.19 -10.33
N ILE A 100 -16.90 -0.86 -10.48
CA ILE A 100 -16.85 -0.19 -11.78
C ILE A 100 -15.48 -0.37 -12.46
N GLU A 101 -14.39 -0.28 -11.71
CA GLU A 101 -13.03 -0.56 -12.20
C GLU A 101 -12.94 -2.01 -12.71
N ALA A 102 -13.42 -3.00 -11.94
CA ALA A 102 -13.43 -4.41 -12.33
C ALA A 102 -14.27 -4.68 -13.61
N LEU A 103 -15.42 -4.03 -13.75
CA LEU A 103 -16.21 -4.07 -14.98
C LEU A 103 -15.42 -3.51 -16.18
N GLY A 104 -14.74 -2.37 -15.99
CA GLY A 104 -13.91 -1.75 -17.00
C GLY A 104 -12.76 -2.66 -17.44
N ASP A 105 -12.06 -3.28 -16.49
CA ASP A 105 -10.95 -4.20 -16.76
C ASP A 105 -11.42 -5.47 -17.49
N TRP A 106 -12.59 -6.00 -17.13
CA TRP A 106 -13.17 -7.16 -17.78
C TRP A 106 -13.57 -6.87 -19.24
N LEU A 107 -14.18 -5.70 -19.49
CA LEU A 107 -14.65 -5.27 -20.80
C LEU A 107 -13.52 -4.71 -21.69
N GLY A 108 -12.46 -4.15 -21.11
CA GLY A 108 -11.36 -3.48 -21.82
C GLY A 108 -10.43 -4.41 -22.61
N GLY A 109 -10.56 -5.73 -22.43
CA GLY A 109 -9.75 -6.73 -23.13
C GLY A 109 -10.19 -7.00 -24.57
N LEU A 110 -9.97 -6.08 -25.52
CA LEU A 110 -10.28 -6.27 -26.96
C LEU A 110 -9.67 -7.54 -27.59
N ARG A 111 -8.65 -8.16 -26.95
CA ARG A 111 -7.97 -9.36 -27.46
C ARG A 111 -8.70 -10.67 -27.13
N ASN A 112 -9.53 -10.71 -26.10
CA ASN A 112 -10.33 -11.88 -25.75
C ASN A 112 -11.80 -11.48 -25.79
N ARG A 113 -12.62 -12.16 -26.60
CA ARG A 113 -14.09 -11.96 -26.62
C ARG A 113 -14.73 -12.50 -25.33
N ARG A 114 -14.37 -11.92 -24.18
CA ARG A 114 -14.96 -12.24 -22.89
C ARG A 114 -16.38 -11.69 -22.87
N GLN A 115 -17.31 -12.52 -22.42
CA GLN A 115 -18.69 -12.12 -22.21
C GLN A 115 -18.94 -12.08 -20.71
N ALA A 116 -19.82 -11.20 -20.27
CA ALA A 116 -20.31 -11.15 -18.89
C ALA A 116 -21.76 -10.68 -18.91
N SER A 117 -22.54 -11.16 -17.95
CA SER A 117 -23.86 -10.61 -17.64
C SER A 117 -23.69 -9.58 -16.52
N LEU A 118 -24.36 -8.44 -16.66
CA LEU A 118 -24.45 -7.43 -15.60
C LEU A 118 -25.90 -7.35 -15.14
N LEU A 119 -26.12 -7.58 -13.86
CA LEU A 119 -27.41 -7.40 -13.21
C LEU A 119 -27.34 -6.15 -12.34
N LEU A 120 -28.40 -5.34 -12.36
CA LEU A 120 -28.60 -4.24 -11.44
C LEU A 120 -29.79 -4.59 -10.55
N ILE A 121 -29.59 -4.48 -9.24
CA ILE A 121 -30.54 -4.88 -8.21
C ILE A 121 -30.81 -3.64 -7.36
N ASP A 122 -32.07 -3.36 -7.10
CA ASP A 122 -32.51 -2.33 -6.16
C ASP A 122 -33.47 -2.97 -5.15
N LEU A 123 -33.43 -2.52 -3.89
CA LEU A 123 -34.33 -3.04 -2.86
C LEU A 123 -35.63 -2.25 -2.84
N ASP A 124 -36.70 -2.87 -3.34
CA ASP A 124 -38.03 -2.28 -3.33
C ASP A 124 -38.45 -1.86 -1.91
N HIS A 125 -38.96 -0.63 -1.79
CA HIS A 125 -39.47 -0.06 -0.55
C HIS A 125 -38.47 -0.07 0.63
N PHE A 126 -37.15 -0.04 0.38
CA PHE A 126 -36.13 -0.05 1.43
C PHE A 126 -36.30 1.06 2.47
N LYS A 127 -36.68 2.26 2.04
CA LYS A 127 -37.00 3.38 2.94
C LYS A 127 -38.15 3.04 3.90
N GLN A 128 -39.20 2.37 3.43
CA GLN A 128 -40.33 1.97 4.28
C GLN A 128 -39.90 0.93 5.33
N LEU A 129 -39.03 -0.01 4.95
CA LEU A 129 -38.46 -0.97 5.89
C LEU A 129 -37.66 -0.26 6.99
N ASN A 130 -36.80 0.69 6.62
CA ASN A 130 -36.05 1.51 7.59
C ASN A 130 -36.97 2.34 8.49
N ASP A 131 -37.98 2.97 7.91
CA ASP A 131 -38.92 3.83 8.65
C ASP A 131 -39.79 2.99 9.63
N THR A 132 -40.05 1.71 9.31
CA THR A 132 -40.89 0.82 10.12
C THR A 132 -40.12 0.07 11.20
N PHE A 133 -38.92 -0.44 10.87
CA PHE A 133 -38.15 -1.34 11.74
C PHE A 133 -36.84 -0.73 12.23
N GLY A 134 -36.45 0.44 11.71
CA GLY A 134 -35.20 1.12 12.04
C GLY A 134 -34.03 0.71 11.14
N HIS A 135 -33.02 1.57 11.06
CA HIS A 135 -31.86 1.41 10.17
C HIS A 135 -31.08 0.11 10.38
N GLN A 136 -31.00 -0.39 11.61
CA GLN A 136 -30.30 -1.66 11.89
C GLN A 136 -30.93 -2.84 11.14
N PHE A 137 -32.26 -2.85 10.97
CA PHE A 137 -32.93 -3.88 10.18
C PHE A 137 -32.69 -3.70 8.68
N GLY A 138 -32.57 -2.47 8.20
CA GLY A 138 -32.13 -2.19 6.83
C GLY A 138 -30.73 -2.72 6.56
N ASP A 139 -29.80 -2.46 7.47
CA ASP A 139 -28.42 -2.94 7.36
C ASP A 139 -28.37 -4.48 7.30
N LEU A 140 -29.18 -5.16 8.13
CA LEU A 140 -29.33 -6.63 8.08
C LEU A 140 -29.94 -7.11 6.76
N ALA A 141 -30.94 -6.43 6.22
CA ALA A 141 -31.55 -6.79 4.94
C ALA A 141 -30.55 -6.67 3.78
N LEU A 142 -29.75 -5.60 3.77
CA LEU A 142 -28.68 -5.40 2.78
C LEU A 142 -27.59 -6.46 2.89
N ALA A 143 -27.13 -6.76 4.11
CA ALA A 143 -26.13 -7.80 4.33
C ALA A 143 -26.66 -9.19 3.92
N HIS A 144 -27.93 -9.48 4.19
CA HIS A 144 -28.59 -10.71 3.78
C HIS A 144 -28.69 -10.81 2.25
N LEU A 145 -29.06 -9.73 1.56
CA LEU A 145 -29.07 -9.69 0.09
C LEU A 145 -27.71 -10.07 -0.48
N VAL A 146 -26.63 -9.45 0.02
CA VAL A 146 -25.28 -9.71 -0.48
C VAL A 146 -24.86 -11.15 -0.21
N ALA A 147 -25.14 -11.69 0.97
CA ALA A 147 -24.85 -13.08 1.29
C ALA A 147 -25.58 -14.05 0.34
N GLU A 148 -26.86 -13.81 0.07
CA GLU A 148 -27.65 -14.63 -0.86
C GLU A 148 -27.14 -14.50 -2.30
N ALA A 149 -26.83 -13.29 -2.76
CA ALA A 149 -26.25 -13.07 -4.07
C ALA A 149 -24.90 -13.79 -4.22
N GLN A 150 -24.04 -13.79 -3.19
CA GLN A 150 -22.76 -14.51 -3.20
C GLN A 150 -22.95 -16.02 -3.34
N ARG A 151 -23.99 -16.59 -2.72
CA ARG A 151 -24.32 -18.02 -2.85
C ARG A 151 -24.86 -18.37 -4.23
N ILE A 152 -25.61 -17.46 -4.87
CA ILE A 152 -26.23 -17.70 -6.19
C ILE A 152 -25.21 -17.50 -7.31
N PHE A 153 -24.34 -16.49 -7.19
CA PHE A 153 -23.37 -16.10 -8.21
C PHE A 153 -21.95 -16.40 -7.73
N GLU A 154 -21.59 -17.68 -7.61
CA GLU A 154 -20.31 -18.14 -7.05
C GLU A 154 -19.08 -17.54 -7.78
N ASP A 155 -19.14 -17.47 -9.11
CA ASP A 155 -18.09 -16.85 -9.94
C ASP A 155 -18.31 -15.33 -10.18
N GLY A 156 -19.34 -14.76 -9.55
CA GLY A 156 -19.77 -13.38 -9.75
C GLY A 156 -19.08 -12.40 -8.82
N VAL A 157 -18.90 -11.16 -9.28
CA VAL A 157 -18.50 -10.04 -8.45
C VAL A 157 -19.75 -9.24 -8.11
N ILE A 158 -20.01 -9.05 -6.80
CA ILE A 158 -21.13 -8.25 -6.31
C ILE A 158 -20.58 -6.92 -5.80
N GLY A 159 -21.15 -5.82 -6.28
CA GLY A 159 -20.76 -4.47 -5.88
C GLY A 159 -21.94 -3.65 -5.36
N ARG A 160 -21.71 -2.83 -4.35
CA ARG A 160 -22.69 -1.86 -3.85
C ARG A 160 -22.54 -0.54 -4.61
N LEU A 161 -23.57 -0.15 -5.34
CA LEU A 161 -23.57 1.05 -6.20
C LEU A 161 -24.11 2.28 -5.49
N GLY A 162 -25.06 2.07 -4.56
CA GLY A 162 -25.78 3.12 -3.83
C GLY A 162 -26.15 2.69 -2.40
N GLY A 163 -27.16 3.33 -1.84
CA GLY A 163 -27.68 2.98 -0.51
C GLY A 163 -28.27 1.57 -0.49
N ASP A 164 -29.15 1.29 -1.44
CA ASP A 164 -29.93 0.07 -1.66
C ASP A 164 -29.68 -0.57 -3.03
N GLU A 165 -28.87 0.08 -3.87
CA GLU A 165 -28.54 -0.39 -5.21
C GLU A 165 -27.27 -1.25 -5.25
N PHE A 166 -27.34 -2.38 -5.95
CA PHE A 166 -26.25 -3.32 -6.16
C PHE A 166 -26.08 -3.68 -7.63
N GLY A 167 -24.86 -4.01 -8.01
CA GLY A 167 -24.51 -4.60 -9.29
C GLY A 167 -23.94 -5.99 -9.10
N VAL A 168 -24.26 -6.92 -10.01
CA VAL A 168 -23.63 -8.25 -10.07
C VAL A 168 -23.06 -8.45 -11.46
N MET A 169 -21.75 -8.65 -11.54
CA MET A 169 -21.07 -9.04 -12.76
C MET A 169 -20.83 -10.55 -12.73
N VAL A 170 -21.40 -11.28 -13.69
CA VAL A 170 -21.20 -12.72 -13.85
C VAL A 170 -20.41 -12.96 -15.13
N PRO A 171 -19.14 -13.40 -15.05
CA PRO A 171 -18.36 -13.72 -16.24
C PRO A 171 -18.91 -14.99 -16.92
N HIS A 172 -18.85 -15.03 -18.26
CA HIS A 172 -19.08 -16.26 -19.03
C HIS A 172 -17.72 -16.82 -19.47
N GLY A 173 -17.53 -18.12 -19.28
CA GLY A 173 -16.41 -18.89 -19.82
C GLY A 173 -16.65 -19.32 -21.26
#